data_AF-A0A1C5X433-F1
#
_entry.id   AF-A0A1C5X433-F1
#
_cell.length_a   1.000
_cell.length_b   1.000
_cell.length_c   1.000
_cell.angle_alpha   90.00
_cell.angle_beta   90.00
_cell.angle_gamma   90.00
#
_symmetry.space_group_name_H-M   'P 1'
#
loop_
_entity.id
_entity.type
_entity.pdbx_description
1 polymer ?
#
loop_
_entity_poly.entity_id
_entity_poly.type
_entity_poly.pdbx_seq_one_letter_code
_entity_poly.pdbx_strand_id
1 'polypeptide(L)'
;MKRSLVILLTAVSISAMTAGTAFPAFAEATEAEAEETTDGAENAADSELEDGVYGVEFDTDSSMFHVNEACNGRATLTVKDGKMTVHITLVSKNIENVFLGTAEDAQKDGAELIQPTIDKVTYSDGMTEEVYGFNVPVEKLDEEFDLAIIGKKGKWYDHKVSVTDVQELTEEEKNAVEIGEEEKSEDADTTTDAAAEEENKD
;
A
#
# COMPACT_ATOMS: atom_id res chain seq x y z
N MET A 1 -17.02 -5.12 -36.55
CA MET A 1 -16.95 -5.61 -37.94
C MET A 1 -15.63 -6.34 -38.12
N LYS A 2 -15.67 -7.57 -38.67
CA LYS A 2 -14.53 -8.47 -38.99
C LYS A 2 -13.32 -7.72 -39.53
N ARG A 3 -12.09 -8.09 -39.11
CA ARG A 3 -10.87 -8.55 -39.86
C ARG A 3 -9.79 -8.94 -38.83
N SER A 4 -8.89 -9.91 -38.97
CA SER A 4 -8.72 -11.08 -39.81
C SER A 4 -7.48 -11.78 -39.24
N LEU A 5 -7.59 -13.08 -38.99
CA LEU A 5 -6.46 -13.99 -38.82
C LEU A 5 -5.55 -13.89 -40.07
N VAL A 6 -4.25 -13.63 -39.88
CA VAL A 6 -3.22 -13.83 -40.92
C VAL A 6 -2.02 -14.51 -40.26
N ILE A 7 -1.96 -15.82 -40.45
CA ILE A 7 -0.79 -16.67 -40.28
C ILE A 7 0.16 -16.33 -41.43
N LEU A 8 1.37 -15.85 -41.15
CA LEU A 8 2.43 -15.74 -42.15
C LEU A 8 3.59 -16.66 -41.75
N LEU A 9 3.53 -17.88 -42.27
CA LEU A 9 4.57 -18.89 -42.21
C LEU A 9 5.47 -18.68 -43.44
N THR A 10 6.69 -18.18 -43.27
CA THR A 10 7.68 -18.11 -44.35
C THR A 10 8.94 -18.87 -43.96
N ALA A 11 9.09 -20.01 -44.61
CA ALA A 11 10.29 -20.85 -44.64
C ALA A 11 11.38 -20.26 -45.56
N VAL A 12 12.55 -20.91 -45.52
CA VAL A 12 13.66 -20.88 -46.49
C VAL A 12 14.65 -19.71 -46.23
N SER A 13 15.91 -19.95 -45.86
CA SER A 13 16.90 -20.62 -46.73
C SER A 13 18.09 -21.15 -45.93
N ILE A 14 18.35 -22.46 -46.05
CA ILE A 14 19.63 -23.08 -45.77
C ILE A 14 20.55 -22.80 -46.96
N SER A 15 21.76 -22.29 -46.73
CA SER A 15 22.84 -22.26 -47.72
C SER A 15 24.11 -22.86 -47.13
N ALA A 16 24.71 -23.74 -47.93
CA ALA A 16 25.71 -24.72 -47.56
C ALA A 16 27.16 -24.26 -47.87
N MET A 17 28.07 -24.57 -46.93
CA MET A 17 29.44 -25.09 -47.09
C MET A 17 30.48 -24.36 -47.98
N THR A 18 31.67 -24.03 -47.43
CA THR A 18 32.94 -24.79 -47.67
C THR A 18 34.20 -24.19 -46.99
N ALA A 19 34.90 -25.07 -46.25
CA ALA A 19 36.35 -25.30 -46.09
C ALA A 19 37.36 -24.22 -45.60
N GLY A 20 38.12 -24.55 -44.53
CA GLY A 20 39.51 -24.09 -44.35
C GLY A 20 40.11 -23.95 -42.93
N THR A 21 40.70 -25.03 -42.39
CA THR A 21 41.91 -25.12 -41.53
C THR A 21 42.07 -24.35 -40.18
N ALA A 22 41.97 -25.13 -39.09
CA ALA A 22 42.67 -25.15 -37.79
C ALA A 22 43.53 -23.97 -37.26
N PHE A 23 43.18 -23.47 -36.06
CA PHE A 23 44.03 -23.18 -34.88
C PHE A 23 43.14 -23.03 -33.62
N PRO A 24 43.51 -23.58 -32.43
CA PRO A 24 42.74 -23.37 -31.20
C PRO A 24 43.26 -22.12 -30.47
N ALA A 25 42.38 -21.13 -30.25
CA ALA A 25 42.67 -19.97 -29.43
C ALA A 25 41.50 -19.71 -28.49
N PHE A 26 41.83 -19.73 -27.21
CA PHE A 26 41.01 -19.48 -26.04
C PHE A 26 40.37 -18.08 -26.13
N ALA A 27 39.07 -18.01 -26.35
CA ALA A 27 38.26 -16.80 -26.18
C ALA A 27 36.77 -17.20 -26.20
N GLU A 28 36.22 -17.54 -25.04
CA GLU A 28 34.76 -17.61 -24.87
C GLU A 28 34.34 -16.30 -24.20
N ALA A 29 33.88 -15.38 -25.06
CA ALA A 29 32.96 -14.33 -24.69
C ALA A 29 31.58 -14.81 -25.16
N THR A 30 30.64 -14.96 -24.23
CA THR A 30 29.20 -15.11 -24.45
C THR A 30 28.56 -14.19 -23.39
N GLU A 31 28.07 -13.01 -23.79
CA GLU A 31 26.69 -12.78 -24.27
C GLU A 31 25.72 -13.12 -23.13
N ALA A 32 25.50 -12.18 -22.21
CA ALA A 32 24.40 -11.21 -22.29
C ALA A 32 23.03 -11.90 -22.31
N GLU A 33 22.66 -12.51 -21.17
CA GLU A 33 21.26 -12.75 -20.86
C GLU A 33 20.66 -11.44 -20.34
N ALA A 34 20.07 -10.69 -21.27
CA ALA A 34 18.99 -9.79 -20.94
C ALA A 34 17.73 -10.67 -20.81
N GLU A 35 17.44 -11.10 -19.59
CA GLU A 35 16.10 -11.59 -19.27
C GLU A 35 15.16 -10.38 -19.31
N GLU A 36 14.40 -10.31 -20.40
CA GLU A 36 13.20 -9.49 -20.46
C GLU A 36 12.14 -10.15 -19.58
N THR A 37 12.12 -9.79 -18.29
CA THR A 37 10.89 -9.90 -17.50
C THR A 37 9.97 -8.77 -17.92
N THR A 38 9.27 -9.01 -19.04
CA THR A 38 8.00 -8.36 -19.31
C THR A 38 7.00 -8.93 -18.31
N ASP A 39 6.90 -8.32 -17.13
CA ASP A 39 5.69 -8.42 -16.34
C ASP A 39 4.95 -7.10 -16.45
N GLY A 40 3.75 -7.19 -17.00
CA GLY A 40 2.93 -6.05 -17.35
C GLY A 40 2.45 -5.38 -16.08
N ALA A 41 3.05 -4.25 -15.72
CA ALA A 41 2.37 -3.23 -14.94
C ALA A 41 1.33 -2.58 -15.87
N GLU A 42 0.21 -3.30 -16.10
CA GLU A 42 -1.02 -2.65 -16.53
C GLU A 42 -1.43 -1.73 -15.39
N ASN A 43 -1.18 -0.43 -15.60
CA ASN A 43 -1.59 0.66 -14.75
C ASN A 43 -3.13 0.63 -14.66
N ALA A 44 -3.65 -0.06 -13.65
CA ALA A 44 -5.07 -0.35 -13.48
C ALA A 44 -5.81 0.91 -13.01
N ALA A 45 -6.10 1.78 -13.97
CA ALA A 45 -6.96 2.94 -13.78
C ALA A 45 -8.40 2.51 -13.46
N ASP A 46 -8.78 2.68 -12.19
CA ASP A 46 -10.11 3.05 -11.66
C ASP A 46 -11.37 2.29 -12.13
N SER A 47 -11.28 1.10 -12.74
CA SER A 47 -12.47 0.37 -13.18
C SER A 47 -12.30 -1.14 -13.03
N GLU A 48 -12.97 -1.68 -12.01
CA GLU A 48 -13.20 -3.12 -11.79
C GLU A 48 -11.95 -3.94 -11.46
N LEU A 49 -11.19 -3.53 -10.42
CA LEU A 49 -10.30 -4.48 -9.76
C LEU A 49 -11.15 -5.65 -9.20
N GLU A 50 -10.73 -6.87 -9.50
CA GLU A 50 -11.34 -8.07 -8.95
C GLU A 50 -11.07 -8.15 -7.43
N ASP A 51 -11.91 -8.93 -6.73
CA ASP A 51 -11.71 -9.16 -5.30
C ASP A 51 -10.35 -9.85 -5.07
N GLY A 52 -9.49 -9.21 -4.29
CA GLY A 52 -8.09 -9.60 -4.19
C GLY A 52 -7.29 -8.73 -3.22
N VAL A 53 -6.00 -9.06 -3.09
CA VAL A 53 -5.04 -8.31 -2.28
C VAL A 53 -3.87 -7.92 -3.17
N TYR A 54 -3.55 -6.63 -3.21
CA TYR A 54 -2.62 -5.99 -4.12
C TYR A 54 -1.65 -5.09 -3.36
N GLY A 55 -0.42 -4.97 -3.84
CA GLY A 55 0.52 -3.96 -3.36
C GLY A 55 0.26 -2.64 -4.09
N VAL A 56 0.31 -1.53 -3.37
CA VAL A 56 0.13 -0.18 -3.92
C VAL A 56 1.19 0.77 -3.40
N GLU A 57 1.58 1.74 -4.21
CA GLU A 57 2.44 2.83 -3.78
C GLU A 57 1.59 3.87 -3.04
N PHE A 58 2.01 4.23 -1.83
CA PHE A 58 1.33 5.21 -0.98
C PHE A 58 2.17 6.47 -0.89
N ASP A 59 1.79 7.48 -1.65
CA ASP A 59 2.43 8.79 -1.66
C ASP A 59 1.80 9.70 -0.62
N THR A 60 2.64 10.44 0.09
CA THR A 60 2.22 11.45 1.06
C THR A 60 3.17 12.64 1.06
N ASP A 61 2.66 13.83 1.40
CA ASP A 61 3.47 15.01 1.66
C ASP A 61 4.16 15.00 3.05
N SER A 62 3.93 13.97 3.85
CA SER A 62 4.45 13.84 5.21
C SER A 62 5.62 12.88 5.31
N SER A 63 6.78 13.37 5.74
CA SER A 63 7.89 12.48 6.11
C SER A 63 7.62 11.65 7.38
N MET A 64 6.51 11.90 8.09
CA MET A 64 6.14 11.16 9.31
C MET A 64 5.10 10.08 9.07
N PHE A 65 4.42 10.09 7.91
CA PHE A 65 3.30 9.21 7.61
C PHE A 65 3.58 8.41 6.34
N HIS A 66 4.62 7.59 6.37
CA HIS A 66 5.00 6.74 5.25
C HIS A 66 4.95 5.27 5.64
N VAL A 67 4.90 4.41 4.61
CA VAL A 67 4.90 2.96 4.76
C VAL A 67 6.25 2.47 5.28
N ASN A 68 6.22 1.38 6.04
CA ASN A 68 7.41 0.71 6.53
C ASN A 68 8.32 0.20 5.40
N GLU A 69 9.62 0.39 5.57
CA GLU A 69 10.65 -0.05 4.61
C GLU A 69 10.68 -1.58 4.43
N ALA A 70 10.25 -2.34 5.44
CA ALA A 70 10.12 -3.79 5.34
C ALA A 70 9.08 -4.24 4.30
N CYS A 71 8.11 -3.39 3.98
CA CYS A 71 7.11 -3.63 2.94
C CYS A 71 7.53 -3.04 1.58
N ASN A 72 8.83 -2.79 1.37
CA ASN A 72 9.36 -2.06 0.21
C ASN A 72 8.69 -0.69 -0.02
N GLY A 73 8.17 -0.06 1.03
CA GLY A 73 7.42 1.19 0.93
C GLY A 73 6.03 1.06 0.29
N ARG A 74 5.53 -0.17 0.07
CA ARG A 74 4.21 -0.43 -0.52
C ARG A 74 3.17 -0.77 0.54
N ALA A 75 2.00 -0.13 0.44
CA ALA A 75 0.84 -0.45 1.26
C ALA A 75 0.06 -1.63 0.68
N THR A 76 -0.79 -2.25 1.50
CA THR A 76 -1.60 -3.40 1.08
C THR A 76 -3.02 -2.96 0.75
N LEU A 77 -3.41 -3.01 -0.52
CA LEU A 77 -4.78 -2.77 -0.97
C LEU A 77 -5.58 -4.08 -0.91
N THR A 78 -6.69 -4.07 -0.19
CA THR A 78 -7.68 -5.14 -0.21
C THR A 78 -8.92 -4.68 -0.96
N VAL A 79 -9.30 -5.42 -2.01
CA VAL A 79 -10.53 -5.21 -2.77
C VAL A 79 -11.51 -6.30 -2.42
N LYS A 80 -12.69 -5.93 -1.93
CA LYS A 80 -13.75 -6.88 -1.60
C LYS A 80 -15.12 -6.27 -1.82
N ASP A 81 -15.98 -6.97 -2.55
CA ASP A 81 -17.34 -6.51 -2.87
C ASP A 81 -17.34 -5.11 -3.54
N GLY A 82 -16.30 -4.81 -4.34
CA GLY A 82 -16.09 -3.50 -4.97
C GLY A 82 -15.70 -2.37 -4.00
N LYS A 83 -15.36 -2.69 -2.74
CA LYS A 83 -14.80 -1.74 -1.77
C LYS A 83 -13.30 -1.93 -1.67
N MET A 84 -12.58 -0.82 -1.78
CA MET A 84 -11.13 -0.76 -1.69
C MET A 84 -10.72 -0.23 -0.31
N THR A 85 -9.90 -1.00 0.40
CA THR A 85 -9.33 -0.59 1.68
C THR A 85 -7.82 -0.73 1.60
N VAL A 86 -7.10 0.36 1.79
CA VAL A 86 -5.64 0.38 1.83
C VAL A 86 -5.18 0.27 3.28
N HIS A 87 -4.40 -0.75 3.55
CA HIS A 87 -3.76 -1.00 4.82
C HIS A 87 -2.33 -0.44 4.80
N ILE A 88 -2.09 0.58 5.61
CA ILE A 88 -0.84 1.33 5.66
C ILE A 88 -0.09 0.96 6.93
N THR A 89 0.92 0.09 6.83
CA THR A 89 1.80 -0.24 7.95
C THR A 89 2.87 0.84 8.12
N LEU A 90 2.92 1.51 9.27
CA LEU A 90 3.87 2.59 9.54
C LEU A 90 5.22 2.08 10.06
N VAL A 91 6.16 3.01 10.23
CA VAL A 91 7.44 2.76 10.93
C VAL A 91 7.37 2.91 12.45
N SER A 92 6.27 3.44 13.00
CA SER A 92 6.20 3.71 14.44
C SER A 92 4.77 3.86 14.98
N LYS A 93 4.62 3.68 16.29
CA LYS A 93 3.37 3.84 17.06
C LYS A 93 3.09 5.30 17.49
N ASN A 94 3.45 6.28 16.67
CA ASN A 94 3.37 7.71 17.04
C ASN A 94 2.05 8.38 16.64
N ILE A 95 1.38 7.83 15.63
CA ILE A 95 0.07 8.28 15.16
C ILE A 95 -1.00 7.54 15.96
N GLU A 96 -1.90 8.26 16.62
CA GLU A 96 -2.95 7.66 17.45
C GLU A 96 -4.18 7.31 16.62
N ASN A 97 -4.65 8.23 15.78
CA ASN A 97 -5.81 8.01 14.91
C ASN A 97 -5.59 8.68 13.55
N VAL A 98 -6.34 8.20 12.56
CA VAL A 98 -6.40 8.79 11.21
C VAL A 98 -7.84 9.17 10.90
N PHE A 99 -8.04 10.21 10.10
CA PHE A 99 -9.36 10.62 9.62
C PHE A 99 -9.30 10.85 8.10
N LEU A 100 -10.29 10.30 7.39
CA LEU A 100 -10.44 10.51 5.95
C LEU A 100 -11.13 11.86 5.72
N GLY A 101 -10.35 12.88 5.38
CA GLY A 101 -10.79 14.26 5.23
C GLY A 101 -9.85 15.24 5.91
N THR A 102 -10.38 16.39 6.33
CA THR A 102 -9.56 17.46 6.93
C THR A 102 -9.51 17.39 8.46
N ALA A 103 -8.49 18.00 9.05
CA ALA A 103 -8.29 18.18 10.48
C ALA A 103 -9.42 18.98 11.12
N GLU A 104 -10.05 19.91 10.38
CA GLU A 104 -11.22 20.64 10.85
C GLU A 104 -12.43 19.71 10.99
N ASP A 105 -12.61 18.78 10.06
CA ASP A 105 -13.70 17.79 10.09
C ASP A 105 -13.48 16.73 11.16
N ALA A 106 -12.22 16.29 11.34
CA ALA A 106 -11.84 15.32 12.37
C ALA A 106 -12.13 15.79 13.81
N GLN A 107 -12.21 17.11 14.03
CA GLN A 107 -12.51 17.71 15.33
C GLN A 107 -14.01 17.94 15.57
N LYS A 108 -14.88 17.64 14.59
CA LYS A 108 -16.34 17.78 14.72
C LYS A 108 -16.95 16.54 15.37
N ASP A 109 -18.04 16.73 16.09
CA ASP A 109 -18.82 15.62 16.64
C ASP A 109 -19.37 14.74 15.50
N GLY A 110 -19.10 13.43 15.59
CA GLY A 110 -19.51 12.44 14.59
C GLY A 110 -18.45 12.11 13.54
N ALA A 111 -17.22 12.62 13.67
CA ALA A 111 -16.10 12.18 12.83
C ALA A 111 -15.79 10.69 13.04
N GLU A 112 -15.84 9.91 11.96
CA GLU A 112 -15.45 8.50 11.96
C GLU A 112 -13.92 8.39 11.94
N LEU A 113 -13.32 8.31 13.13
CA LEU A 113 -11.88 8.13 13.27
C LEU A 113 -11.50 6.68 12.98
N ILE A 114 -10.46 6.50 12.17
CA ILE A 114 -9.83 5.23 11.87
C ILE A 114 -8.83 4.92 12.99
N GLN A 115 -9.09 3.82 13.69
CA GLN A 115 -8.24 3.32 14.77
C GLN A 115 -7.04 2.55 14.21
N PRO A 116 -5.91 2.52 14.95
CA PRO A 116 -4.73 1.79 14.52
C PRO A 116 -4.93 0.27 14.70
N THR A 117 -4.31 -0.50 13.83
CA THR A 117 -4.02 -1.93 14.03
C THR A 117 -2.61 -2.07 14.60
N ILE A 118 -2.32 -3.16 15.31
CA ILE A 118 -0.94 -3.49 15.69
C ILE A 118 -0.37 -4.45 14.67
N ASP A 119 0.49 -3.95 13.80
CA ASP A 119 1.16 -4.78 12.81
C ASP A 119 2.51 -5.23 13.35
N LYS A 120 2.84 -6.49 13.11
CA LYS A 120 4.16 -7.01 13.42
C LYS A 120 4.98 -7.11 12.14
N VAL A 121 5.99 -6.25 12.07
CA VAL A 121 6.92 -6.17 10.94
C VAL A 121 8.15 -7.02 11.25
N THR A 122 8.56 -7.86 10.29
CA THR A 122 9.81 -8.62 10.32
C THR A 122 10.78 -8.02 9.31
N TYR A 123 11.89 -7.49 9.79
CA TYR A 123 12.93 -6.90 8.94
C TYR A 123 13.88 -7.98 8.41
N SER A 124 14.68 -7.61 7.40
CA SER A 124 15.63 -8.50 6.73
C SER A 124 16.77 -9.01 7.63
N ASP A 125 17.04 -8.34 8.76
CA ASP A 125 17.98 -8.79 9.79
C ASP A 125 17.37 -9.82 10.76
N GLY A 126 16.09 -10.15 10.60
CA GLY A 126 15.34 -11.07 11.44
C GLY A 126 14.80 -10.45 12.72
N MET A 127 14.96 -9.14 12.93
CA MET A 127 14.31 -8.43 14.03
C MET A 127 12.83 -8.22 13.71
N THR A 128 12.01 -8.29 14.76
CA THR A 128 10.57 -8.01 14.65
C THR A 128 10.23 -6.79 15.49
N GLU A 129 9.48 -5.86 14.93
CA GLU A 129 8.93 -4.72 15.66
C GLU A 129 7.42 -4.68 15.50
N GLU A 130 6.76 -4.20 16.55
CA GLU A 130 5.36 -3.86 16.47
C GLU A 130 5.23 -2.38 16.11
N VAL A 131 4.48 -2.11 15.07
CA VAL A 131 4.18 -0.77 14.57
C VAL A 131 2.66 -0.61 14.49
N TYR A 132 2.21 0.58 14.13
CA TYR A 132 0.79 0.79 13.86
C TYR A 132 0.50 0.71 12.37
N GLY A 133 -0.58 0.03 12.04
CA GLY A 133 -1.20 0.03 10.72
C GLY A 133 -2.51 0.82 10.74
N PHE A 134 -2.98 1.25 9.57
CA PHE A 134 -4.28 1.90 9.43
C PHE A 134 -5.04 1.38 8.21
N ASN A 135 -6.32 1.05 8.40
CA ASN A 135 -7.24 0.64 7.34
C ASN A 135 -7.97 1.88 6.78
N VAL A 136 -7.47 2.41 5.67
CA VAL A 136 -8.05 3.60 5.02
C VAL A 136 -8.95 3.16 3.87
N PRO A 137 -10.27 3.42 3.91
CA PRO A 137 -11.14 3.18 2.77
C PRO A 137 -10.81 4.19 1.66
N VAL A 138 -10.69 3.70 0.44
CA VAL A 138 -10.34 4.50 -0.73
C VAL A 138 -11.45 4.34 -1.77
N GLU A 139 -11.97 5.46 -2.28
CA GLU A 139 -13.01 5.42 -3.32
C GLU A 139 -12.43 5.33 -4.72
N LYS A 140 -11.26 5.94 -4.94
CA LYS A 140 -10.59 6.02 -6.24
C LYS A 140 -9.08 5.90 -6.09
N LEU A 141 -8.48 5.21 -7.05
CA LEU A 141 -7.03 5.10 -7.18
C LEU A 141 -6.51 6.20 -8.10
N ASP A 142 -5.23 6.54 -8.00
CA ASP A 142 -4.56 7.60 -8.76
C ASP A 142 -5.17 9.01 -8.58
N GLU A 143 -5.95 9.24 -7.53
CA GLU A 143 -6.51 10.54 -7.16
C GLU A 143 -5.98 10.95 -5.78
N GLU A 144 -5.56 12.22 -5.65
CA GLU A 144 -5.16 12.77 -4.36
C GLU A 144 -6.41 13.00 -3.49
N PHE A 145 -6.35 12.56 -2.24
CA PHE A 145 -7.38 12.80 -1.25
C PHE A 145 -6.79 13.39 0.04
N ASP A 146 -7.65 14.08 0.78
CA ASP A 146 -7.29 14.69 2.05
C ASP A 146 -7.36 13.64 3.16
N LEU A 147 -6.32 13.57 3.96
CA LEU A 147 -6.19 12.68 5.10
C LEU A 147 -5.60 13.45 6.27
N ALA A 148 -6.28 13.43 7.41
CA ALA A 148 -5.80 14.07 8.63
C ALA A 148 -5.28 13.03 9.61
N ILE A 149 -4.14 13.32 10.25
CA ILE A 149 -3.56 12.46 11.27
C ILE A 149 -3.47 13.19 12.61
N ILE A 150 -3.70 12.45 13.71
CA ILE A 150 -3.42 12.91 15.06
C ILE A 150 -2.39 12.00 15.70
N GLY A 151 -1.30 12.59 16.19
CA GLY A 151 -0.34 11.88 17.02
C GLY A 151 -0.53 12.19 18.51
N LYS A 152 0.31 11.59 19.34
CA LYS A 152 0.33 11.71 20.82
C LYS A 152 0.39 13.14 21.39
N LYS A 153 0.63 14.13 20.55
CA LYS A 153 0.62 15.55 20.93
C LYS A 153 -0.78 16.17 20.88
N GLY A 154 -1.80 15.42 20.47
CA GLY A 154 -3.18 15.90 20.40
C GLY A 154 -3.41 16.97 19.32
N LYS A 155 -2.54 17.06 18.31
CA LYS A 155 -2.65 18.01 17.21
C LYS A 155 -2.95 17.26 15.92
N TRP A 156 -3.98 17.72 15.22
CA TRP A 156 -4.32 17.26 13.89
C TRP A 156 -3.43 17.95 12.84
N TYR A 157 -3.01 17.18 11.84
CA TYR A 157 -2.28 17.67 10.67
C TYR A 157 -2.97 17.17 9.42
N ASP A 158 -3.26 18.08 8.50
CA ASP A 158 -3.75 17.77 7.17
C ASP A 158 -2.60 17.30 6.28
N HIS A 159 -2.83 16.21 5.57
CA HIS A 159 -1.93 15.65 4.58
C HIS A 159 -2.68 15.35 3.29
N LYS A 160 -1.97 15.49 2.19
CA LYS A 160 -2.43 15.00 0.89
C LYS A 160 -1.76 13.68 0.61
N VAL A 161 -2.58 12.71 0.24
CA VAL A 161 -2.13 11.35 -0.03
C VAL A 161 -2.74 10.85 -1.31
N SER A 162 -2.02 9.97 -2.00
CA SER A 162 -2.50 9.29 -3.19
C SER A 162 -2.05 7.85 -3.19
N VAL A 163 -2.88 6.99 -3.76
CA VAL A 163 -2.63 5.56 -3.88
C VAL A 163 -2.48 5.27 -5.37
N THR A 164 -1.30 4.83 -5.78
CA THR A 164 -0.97 4.60 -7.18
C THR A 164 -0.31 3.23 -7.35
N ASP A 165 0.02 2.87 -8.60
CA ASP A 165 0.83 1.69 -8.95
C ASP A 165 0.34 0.38 -8.30
N VAL A 166 -0.87 -0.04 -8.68
CA VAL A 166 -1.44 -1.33 -8.25
C VAL A 166 -0.69 -2.48 -8.89
N GLN A 167 -0.11 -3.34 -8.05
CA GLN A 167 0.65 -4.52 -8.47
C GLN A 167 0.31 -5.72 -7.59
N GLU A 168 0.68 -6.92 -8.02
CA GLU A 168 0.55 -8.09 -7.14
C GLU A 168 1.55 -7.97 -5.98
N LEU A 169 1.06 -8.26 -4.76
CA LEU A 169 1.89 -8.27 -3.56
C LEU A 169 2.90 -9.43 -3.67
N THR A 170 4.18 -9.14 -3.47
CA THR A 170 5.21 -10.19 -3.47
C THR A 170 5.10 -11.06 -2.22
N GLU A 171 5.56 -12.30 -2.30
CA GLU A 171 5.57 -13.20 -1.13
C GLU A 171 6.45 -12.65 0.00
N GLU A 172 7.50 -11.89 -0.32
CA GLU A 172 8.34 -11.24 0.69
C GLU A 172 7.57 -10.16 1.46
N GLU A 173 6.85 -9.29 0.76
CA GLU A 173 6.02 -8.24 1.38
C GLU A 173 4.87 -8.83 2.20
N LYS A 174 4.22 -9.89 1.71
CA LYS A 174 3.17 -10.60 2.46
C LYS A 174 3.68 -11.22 3.75
N ASN A 175 4.93 -11.71 3.76
CA ASN A 175 5.52 -12.34 4.94
C ASN A 175 6.23 -11.34 5.85
N ALA A 176 6.60 -10.17 5.35
CA ALA A 176 7.26 -9.11 6.12
C ALA A 176 6.31 -8.49 7.16
N VAL A 177 5.01 -8.44 6.88
CA VAL A 177 4.02 -7.88 7.78
C VAL A 177 2.94 -8.90 8.15
N GLU A 178 2.77 -9.09 9.45
CA GLU A 178 1.60 -9.73 10.03
C GLU A 178 0.65 -8.62 10.50
N ILE A 179 -0.40 -8.37 9.73
CA ILE A 179 -1.46 -7.39 10.06
C ILE A 179 -2.22 -7.91 11.28
N GLY A 180 -2.21 -7.14 12.37
CA GLY A 180 -2.93 -7.50 13.59
C GLY A 180 -4.41 -7.14 13.56
N GLU A 181 -5.10 -7.44 14.65
CA GLU A 181 -6.49 -7.05 14.85
C GLU A 181 -6.58 -5.55 15.18
N GLU A 182 -7.71 -4.92 14.86
CA GLU A 182 -7.99 -3.54 15.22
C GLU A 182 -7.96 -3.38 16.75
N GLU A 183 -7.14 -2.45 17.25
CA GLU A 183 -7.12 -2.10 18.66
C GLU A 183 -8.39 -1.31 18.97
N LYS A 184 -9.46 -2.03 19.31
CA LYS A 184 -10.69 -1.41 19.80
C LYS A 184 -10.38 -0.66 21.08
N SER A 185 -10.27 0.65 21.00
CA SER A 185 -10.14 1.50 22.19
C SER A 185 -11.35 1.29 23.10
N GLU A 186 -11.17 0.62 24.25
CA GLU A 186 -12.11 0.63 25.36
C GLU A 186 -12.13 2.03 26.01
N ASP A 187 -12.69 3.02 25.32
CA ASP A 187 -13.06 4.28 25.95
C ASP A 187 -14.52 4.58 25.64
N ALA A 188 -15.37 3.81 26.32
CA ALA A 188 -16.76 4.18 26.54
C ALA A 188 -17.02 4.13 28.06
N ASP A 189 -17.27 5.33 28.60
CA ASP A 189 -17.94 5.64 29.85
C ASP A 189 -17.07 6.15 30.99
N THR A 190 -16.86 7.47 31.02
CA THR A 190 -17.35 8.23 32.19
C THR A 190 -18.11 9.45 31.71
N THR A 191 -19.41 9.24 31.61
CA THR A 191 -20.43 10.29 31.48
C THR A 191 -20.19 11.42 32.47
N THR A 192 -20.15 12.63 31.91
CA THR A 192 -20.40 13.92 32.53
C THR A 192 -21.49 13.89 33.59
N ASP A 193 -21.20 14.37 34.80
CA ASP A 193 -22.17 15.14 35.57
C ASP A 193 -21.48 16.41 36.11
N ALA A 194 -21.77 17.51 35.44
CA ALA A 194 -21.45 18.86 35.87
C ALA A 194 -22.72 19.70 35.72
N ALA A 195 -23.32 20.10 36.84
CA ALA A 195 -24.02 21.38 37.08
C ALA A 195 -24.85 21.25 38.37
N ALA A 196 -24.51 21.90 39.48
CA ALA A 196 -24.70 23.33 39.81
C ALA A 196 -26.03 23.62 40.55
N GLU A 197 -25.91 24.50 41.56
CA GLU A 197 -26.96 25.27 42.27
C GLU A 197 -28.00 24.49 43.12
N GLU A 198 -28.51 24.96 44.26
CA GLU A 198 -28.45 26.25 44.95
C GLU A 198 -28.83 26.05 46.44
N GLU A 199 -28.62 27.08 47.25
CA GLU A 199 -29.08 27.23 48.64
C GLU A 199 -30.57 26.86 48.88
N ASN A 200 -30.88 26.23 50.03
CA ASN A 200 -31.81 26.85 50.98
C ASN A 200 -31.79 26.24 52.39
N LYS A 201 -32.00 27.14 53.35
CA LYS A 201 -32.24 26.95 54.79
C LYS A 201 -33.34 25.91 55.10
N ASP A 202 -33.19 25.15 56.18
CA ASP A 202 -33.70 25.46 57.55
C ASP A 202 -33.17 24.44 58.57
#